data_AF-A0A2R8C5J1-F1
#
_entry.id   AF-A0A2R8C5J1-F1
#
_cell.length_a   1.000
_cell.length_b   1.000
_cell.length_c   1.000
_cell.angle_alpha   90.00
_cell.angle_beta   90.00
_cell.angle_gamma   90.00
#
_symmetry.space_group_name_H-M   'P 1'
#
loop_
_entity.id
_entity.type
_entity.pdbx_description
1 polymer ?
#
loop_
_entity_poly.entity_id
_entity_poly.type
_entity_poly.pdbx_seq_one_letter_code
_entity_poly.pdbx_strand_id
1 'polypeptide(L)' 'MKTIKWLWIAALLAIGFKFYGLISSGPDGYGANEMESLVGMVLTFALLSAVWLVLWAIGRAKQAVASRLADRG' A
#
# COMPACT_ATOMS: atom_id res chain seq x y z
N MET A 1 -9.45 12.66 6.33
CA MET A 1 -9.33 11.93 5.04
C MET A 1 -8.29 12.52 4.06
N LYS A 2 -8.08 13.85 4.00
CA LYS A 2 -7.08 14.45 3.08
C LYS A 2 -5.63 14.05 3.41
N THR A 3 -5.23 14.11 4.68
CA THR A 3 -3.85 13.83 5.13
C THR A 3 -3.39 12.40 4.86
N ILE A 4 -4.27 11.42 5.02
CA ILE A 4 -3.97 10.00 4.71
C ILE A 4 -3.65 9.84 3.23
N LYS A 5 -4.44 10.45 2.32
CA LYS A 5 -4.17 10.39 0.89
C LYS A 5 -2.79 10.96 0.53
N TRP A 6 -2.41 12.08 1.15
CA TRP A 6 -1.08 12.66 0.96
C TRP A 6 0.05 11.77 1.48
N LEU A 7 -0.18 11.06 2.59
CA LEU A 7 0.77 10.08 3.12
C LEU A 7 1.00 8.91 2.13
N TRP A 8 -0.06 8.39 1.52
CA TRP A 8 0.01 7.33 0.50
C TRP A 8 0.76 7.79 -0.75
N ILE A 9 0.50 9.03 -1.20
CA ILE A 9 1.19 9.62 -2.36
C ILE A 9 2.68 9.83 -2.04
N ALA A 10 3.02 10.33 -0.85
CA ALA A 10 4.40 10.50 -0.43
C ALA A 10 5.16 9.16 -0.36
N ALA A 11 4.50 8.10 0.14
CA ALA A 11 5.08 6.76 0.18
C ALA A 11 5.31 6.18 -1.24
N LEU A 12 4.36 6.37 -2.16
CA LEU A 12 4.51 5.98 -3.57
C LEU A 12 5.66 6.73 -4.25
N LEU A 13 5.78 8.03 -3.99
CA LEU A 13 6.89 8.86 -4.51
C LEU A 13 8.24 8.39 -3.94
N ALA A 14 8.31 8.07 -2.65
CA ALA A 14 9.55 7.57 -2.03
C ALA A 14 10.00 6.23 -2.61
N ILE A 15 9.05 5.29 -2.82
CA ILE A 15 9.33 4.00 -3.48
C ILE A 15 9.76 4.24 -4.93
N GLY A 16 9.03 5.07 -5.66
CA GLY A 16 9.35 5.42 -7.06
C GLY A 16 10.71 6.09 -7.21
N PHE A 17 11.09 6.96 -6.28
CA PHE A 17 12.39 7.62 -6.27
C PHE A 17 13.54 6.63 -6.03
N LYS A 18 13.36 5.67 -5.13
CA LYS A 18 14.35 4.59 -4.94
C LYS A 18 14.47 3.69 -6.16
N PHE A 19 13.34 3.35 -6.82
CA PHE A 19 13.34 2.60 -8.08
C PHE A 19 14.06 3.37 -9.21
N TYR A 20 13.81 4.68 -9.32
CA TYR A 20 14.52 5.53 -10.26
C TYR A 20 16.03 5.54 -9.99
N GLY A 21 16.41 5.66 -8.71
CA GLY A 21 17.80 5.52 -8.27
C GLY A 21 18.42 4.20 -8.75
N LEU A 22 17.72 3.08 -8.54
CA LEU A 22 18.16 1.73 -8.93
C LEU A 22 18.33 1.59 -10.45
N ILE A 23 17.44 2.18 -11.24
CA ILE A 23 17.53 2.17 -12.70
C ILE A 23 18.70 3.06 -13.18
N SER A 24 18.92 4.21 -12.54
CA SER A 24 19.96 5.17 -12.92
C SER A 24 21.37 4.79 -12.51
N SER A 25 21.55 4.03 -11.43
CA SER A 25 22.85 3.68 -10.86
C SER A 25 23.55 2.51 -11.55
N GLY A 26 22.84 1.79 -12.43
CA GLY A 26 23.35 0.60 -13.11
C GLY A 26 23.58 -0.60 -12.17
N PRO A 27 23.98 -1.76 -12.73
CA PRO A 27 24.09 -3.04 -12.00
C PRO A 27 25.09 -3.03 -10.84
N ASP A 28 26.11 -2.17 -10.88
CA ASP A 28 27.19 -2.12 -9.88
C ASP A 28 27.01 -1.02 -8.83
N GLY A 29 25.97 -0.18 -8.95
CA GLY A 29 25.78 1.02 -8.12
C GLY A 29 24.81 0.88 -6.95
N TYR A 30 24.07 -0.23 -6.86
CA TYR A 30 23.09 -0.48 -5.78
C TYR A 30 23.60 -1.60 -4.87
N GLY A 31 24.02 -1.25 -3.65
CA GLY A 31 24.44 -2.24 -2.68
C GLY A 31 23.27 -3.13 -2.24
N ALA A 32 23.61 -4.33 -1.74
CA ALA A 32 22.62 -5.29 -1.25
C ALA A 32 21.72 -4.69 -0.14
N ASN A 33 22.26 -3.77 0.66
CA ASN A 33 21.55 -3.09 1.74
C ASN A 33 20.44 -2.15 1.21
N GLU A 34 20.70 -1.44 0.11
CA GLU A 34 19.72 -0.55 -0.52
C GLU A 34 18.61 -1.33 -1.20
N MET A 35 18.93 -2.47 -1.84
CA MET A 35 17.94 -3.40 -2.40
C MET A 35 17.04 -3.99 -1.31
N GLU A 36 17.61 -4.46 -0.20
CA GLU A 36 16.85 -4.99 0.93
C GLU A 36 15.92 -3.92 1.53
N SER A 37 16.41 -2.69 1.68
CA SER A 37 15.61 -1.56 2.15
C SER A 37 14.47 -1.19 1.18
N LEU A 38 14.70 -1.25 -0.14
CA LEU A 38 13.66 -1.02 -1.14
C LEU A 38 12.57 -2.10 -1.06
N VAL A 39 12.98 -3.37 -1.06
CA VAL A 39 12.06 -4.52 -0.97
C VAL A 39 11.25 -4.45 0.32
N GLY A 40 11.88 -4.14 1.45
CA GLY A 40 11.20 -3.96 2.74
C GLY A 40 10.16 -2.84 2.73
N MET A 41 10.49 -1.70 2.11
CA MET A 41 9.53 -0.59 1.96
C MET A 41 8.33 -0.99 1.09
N VAL A 42 8.56 -1.67 -0.03
CA VAL A 42 7.51 -2.15 -0.94
C VAL A 42 6.60 -3.17 -0.25
N LEU A 43 7.18 -4.16 0.43
CA LEU A 43 6.44 -5.19 1.17
C LEU A 43 5.58 -4.60 2.28
N THR A 44 6.14 -3.68 3.05
CA THR A 44 5.40 -2.99 4.13
C THR A 44 4.22 -2.20 3.57
N PHE A 45 4.43 -1.48 2.47
CA PHE A 45 3.38 -0.73 1.80
C PHE A 45 2.28 -1.64 1.22
N ALA A 46 2.65 -2.78 0.63
CA ALA A 46 1.71 -3.78 0.13
C ALA A 46 0.87 -4.39 1.26
N LEU A 47 1.49 -4.74 2.39
CA LEU A 47 0.80 -5.26 3.58
C LEU A 47 -0.21 -4.25 4.14
N LEU A 48 0.20 -2.99 4.30
CA LEU A 48 -0.71 -1.93 4.75
C LEU A 48 -1.88 -1.73 3.78
N SER A 49 -1.64 -1.81 2.47
CA SER A 49 -2.69 -1.71 1.45
C SER A 49 -3.67 -2.88 1.53
N ALA A 50 -3.15 -4.09 1.71
CA ALA A 50 -3.95 -5.31 1.83
C ALA A 50 -4.87 -5.26 3.07
N VAL A 51 -4.34 -4.86 4.23
CA VAL A 51 -5.14 -4.67 5.46
C VAL A 51 -6.25 -3.65 5.22
N TRP A 52 -5.95 -2.55 4.53
CA TRP A 52 -6.93 -1.51 4.26
C TRP A 52 -8.05 -2.01 3.32
N LEU A 53 -7.71 -2.76 2.28
CA LEU A 53 -8.67 -3.41 1.39
C LEU A 53 -9.54 -4.44 2.12
N VAL A 54 -8.95 -5.24 3.01
CA VAL A 54 -9.68 -6.21 3.83
C VAL A 54 -10.66 -5.52 4.76
N LEU A 55 -10.25 -4.46 5.46
CA LEU A 55 -11.14 -3.66 6.31
C LEU A 55 -12.29 -3.04 5.51
N TRP A 56 -12.00 -2.53 4.31
CA TRP A 56 -13.01 -2.00 3.41
C TRP A 56 -13.99 -3.09 2.94
N ALA A 57 -13.48 -4.27 2.55
CA ALA A 57 -14.29 -5.42 2.14
C ALA A 57 -15.18 -5.93 3.28
N ILE A 58 -14.66 -6.02 4.50
CA ILE A 58 -15.44 -6.39 5.69
C ILE A 58 -16.53 -5.35 5.95
N GLY A 59 -16.23 -4.05 5.83
CA GLY A 59 -17.23 -2.99 5.94
C GLY A 59 -18.36 -3.14 4.93
N ARG A 60 -18.03 -3.45 3.67
CA ARG A 60 -19.01 -3.71 2.60
C ARG A 60 -19.83 -4.97 2.85
N ALA A 61 -19.20 -6.05 3.32
CA ALA A 61 -19.88 -7.28 3.68
C ALA A 61 -20.89 -7.05 4.82
N LYS A 62 -20.50 -6.31 5.86
CA LYS A 62 -21.41 -5.93 6.95
C LYS A 62 -22.59 -5.08 6.45
N GLN A 63 -22.35 -4.12 5.55
CA GLN A 63 -23.43 -3.33 4.93
C GLN A 63 -24.39 -4.19 4.11
N ALA A 64 -23.88 -5.14 3.33
CA ALA A 64 -24.69 -6.05 2.52
C ALA A 64 -25.53 -7.02 3.38
N VAL A 65 -25.00 -7.47 4.52
CA VAL A 65 -25.74 -8.29 5.49
C VAL A 65 -26.80 -7.45 6.22
N ALA A 66 -26.47 -6.23 6.61
CA ALA A 66 -27.40 -5.31 7.27
C ALA A 66 -28.59 -4.96 6.36
N SER A 67 -28.37 -4.71 5.07
CA SER A 67 -29.47 -4.46 4.13
C SER A 67 -30.36 -5.68 3.93
N ARG A 68 -29.78 -6.89 3.88
CA ARG A 68 -30.54 -8.15 3.79
C ARG A 68 -31.39 -8.46 5.03
N LEU A 69 -30.97 -7.97 6.20
CA LEU A 69 -31.72 -8.09 7.45
C LEU A 69 -32.83 -7.04 7.55
N ALA A 70 -32.57 -5.81 7.06
CA ALA A 70 -33.56 -4.74 7.03
C ALA A 70 -34.72 -5.01 6.05
N ASP A 71 -34.47 -5.69 4.92
CA ASP A 71 -35.53 -6.09 3.96
C ASP A 71 -36.42 -7.25 4.45
N ARG A 72 -36.11 -7.85 5.61
CA ARG A 72 -36.83 -9.02 6.16
C ARG A 72 -37.61 -8.72 7.45
N GLY A 73 -37.56 -7.51 7.98
CA GLY A 73 -38.32 -7.05 9.14
C GLY A 73 -39.38 -6.03 8.74
#